data_AF-E4YY64-F1
#
_entry.id   AF-E4YY64-F1
#
_cell.length_a   1.000
_cell.length_b   1.000
_cell.length_c   1.000
_cell.angle_alpha   90.00
_cell.angle_beta   90.00
_cell.angle_gamma   90.00
#
_symmetry.space_group_name_H-M   'P 1'
#
loop_
_entity.id
_entity.type
_entity.pdbx_description
1 polymer ?
#
loop_
_entity_poly.entity_id
_entity_poly.type
_entity_poly.pdbx_seq_one_letter_code
_entity_poly.pdbx_strand_id
1 'polypeptide(L)' 'MGSFISDLPNSRALNAAKQLMREMEKRGFIDERCWSFFGHRDKGNTTFPGDRLFEEFKEWKNFHREC' A
#
# COMPACT_ATOMS: atom_id res chain seq x y z
N MET A 1 4.15 13.00 -4.15
CA MET A 1 2.78 13.15 -4.69
C MET A 1 2.87 13.18 -6.20
N GLY A 2 1.93 12.56 -6.92
CA GLY A 2 1.97 12.41 -8.37
C GLY A 2 0.82 11.55 -8.90
N SER A 3 0.79 11.32 -10.21
CA SER A 3 -0.08 10.36 -10.87
C SER A 3 0.72 9.11 -11.22
N PHE A 4 0.21 7.93 -10.86
CA PHE A 4 0.92 6.66 -11.01
C PHE A 4 0.15 5.66 -11.88
N ILE A 5 -0.57 6.19 -12.87
CA ILE A 5 -1.29 5.40 -13.86
C ILE A 5 -0.30 4.61 -14.73
N SER A 6 0.74 5.28 -15.24
CA SER A 6 1.71 4.71 -16.18
C SER A 6 3.13 4.56 -15.63
N ASP A 7 3.40 5.17 -14.47
CA ASP A 7 4.72 5.16 -13.82
C ASP A 7 4.61 4.86 -12.34
N LEU A 8 5.72 4.39 -11.77
CA LEU A 8 5.83 4.21 -10.32
C LEU A 8 6.32 5.49 -9.64
N PRO A 9 5.97 5.71 -8.36
CA PRO A 9 6.72 6.61 -7.51
C PRO A 9 8.20 6.20 -7.48
N ASN A 10 9.09 7.16 -7.22
CA ASN A 10 10.50 6.83 -7.05
C ASN A 10 10.73 5.85 -5.89
N SER A 11 11.87 5.14 -5.92
CA SER A 11 12.20 4.10 -4.94
C SER A 11 12.22 4.59 -3.49
N ARG A 12 12.60 5.86 -3.25
CA ARG A 12 12.59 6.45 -1.90
C ARG A 12 11.17 6.57 -1.35
N ALA A 13 10.19 6.96 -2.17
CA ALA A 13 8.79 7.05 -1.77
C ALA A 13 8.19 5.67 -1.46
N LEU A 14 8.46 4.66 -2.31
CA LEU A 14 8.01 3.28 -2.07
C LEU A 14 8.63 2.71 -0.78
N ASN A 15 9.92 2.94 -0.57
CA ASN A 15 10.61 2.48 0.64
C ASN A 15 10.08 3.19 1.90
N ALA A 16 9.80 4.49 1.83
CA ALA A 16 9.22 5.24 2.95
C ALA A 16 7.85 4.68 3.36
N ALA A 17 6.98 4.35 2.40
CA ALA A 17 5.69 3.72 2.69
C ALA A 17 5.84 2.34 3.34
N LYS A 18 6.74 1.50 2.81
CA LYS A 18 7.05 0.18 3.39
C LYS A 18 7.64 0.29 4.81
N GLN A 19 8.48 1.30 5.07
CA GLN A 19 9.01 1.60 6.40
C GLN A 19 7.91 2.04 7.37
N LEU A 20 7.01 2.91 6.92
CA LEU A 20 5.89 3.38 7.75
C LEU A 20 5.01 2.22 8.22
N MET A 21 4.65 1.29 7.33
CA MET A 21 3.86 0.12 7.70
C MET A 21 4.54 -0.71 8.80
N ARG A 22 5.87 -0.97 8.67
CA ARG A 22 6.63 -1.70 9.70
C ARG A 22 6.66 -0.95 11.04
N GLU A 23 6.81 0.37 11.01
CA GLU A 23 6.78 1.17 12.23
C GLU A 23 5.40 1.19 12.88
N MET A 24 4.32 1.13 12.09
CA MET A 24 2.95 1.02 12.62
C MET A 24 2.74 -0.31 13.35
N GLU A 25 3.24 -1.43 12.81
CA GLU A 25 3.22 -2.74 13.49
C GLU A 25 4.03 -2.67 14.79
N LYS A 26 5.29 -2.22 14.71
CA LYS A 26 6.21 -2.16 15.85
C LYS A 26 5.69 -1.31 17.02
N ARG A 27 4.98 -0.24 16.71
CA ARG A 27 4.41 0.68 17.71
C ARG A 27 3.02 0.25 18.20
N GLY A 28 2.46 -0.82 17.64
CA GLY A 28 1.14 -1.32 18.01
C GLY A 28 -0.02 -0.46 17.49
N PHE A 29 0.19 0.37 16.46
CA PHE A 29 -0.90 1.11 15.82
C PHE A 29 -1.78 0.22 14.95
N ILE A 30 -1.24 -0.89 14.45
CA ILE A 30 -1.96 -1.96 13.77
C ILE A 30 -1.56 -3.29 14.41
N ASP A 31 -2.51 -4.22 14.56
CA ASP A 31 -2.23 -5.55 15.10
C ASP A 31 -1.37 -6.33 14.09
N GLU A 32 -0.11 -6.58 14.43
CA GLU A 32 0.84 -7.30 13.57
C GLU A 32 0.35 -8.69 13.14
N ARG A 33 -0.55 -9.31 13.92
CA ARG A 33 -1.12 -10.63 13.65
C ARG A 33 -2.19 -10.55 12.58
N CYS A 34 -2.96 -9.45 12.57
CA CYS A 34 -4.04 -9.26 11.63
C CYS A 34 -4.30 -7.82 11.20
N TRP A 35 -3.88 -7.53 9.97
CA TRP A 35 -4.28 -6.34 9.23
C TRP A 35 -4.23 -6.61 7.73
N SER A 36 -5.01 -5.85 6.98
CA SER A 36 -5.13 -5.97 5.53
C SER A 36 -4.70 -4.67 4.85
N PHE A 37 -3.95 -4.79 3.76
CA PHE A 37 -3.58 -3.69 2.90
C PHE A 37 -4.49 -3.64 1.67
N PHE A 38 -5.05 -2.48 1.38
CA PHE A 38 -5.91 -2.24 0.22
C PHE A 38 -5.44 -0.99 -0.52
N GLY A 39 -5.53 -1.01 -1.84
CA GLY A 39 -5.51 0.21 -2.65
C GLY A 39 -6.83 0.96 -2.52
N HIS A 40 -6.82 2.27 -2.79
CA HIS A 40 -8.03 3.08 -2.67
C HIS A 40 -9.18 2.56 -3.56
N ARG A 41 -8.86 2.09 -4.77
CA ARG A 41 -9.80 1.45 -5.70
C ARG A 41 -10.49 0.19 -5.19
N ASP A 42 -9.93 -0.50 -4.19
CA ASP A 42 -10.56 -1.71 -3.65
C ASP A 42 -11.76 -1.41 -2.75
N LYS A 43 -11.87 -0.17 -2.26
CA LYS A 43 -12.90 0.25 -1.30
C LYS A 43 -13.80 1.36 -1.84
N GLY A 44 -13.63 1.77 -3.09
CA GLY A 44 -14.45 2.81 -3.72
C GLY A 44 -14.41 2.76 -5.24
N ASN A 45 -15.37 3.43 -5.88
CA ASN A 45 -15.44 3.54 -7.33
C ASN A 45 -14.44 4.60 -7.83
N THR A 46 -13.15 4.24 -7.86
CA THR A 46 -12.07 5.16 -8.23
C THR A 46 -10.92 4.44 -8.94
N THR A 47 -10.17 5.17 -9.76
CA THR A 47 -8.94 4.68 -10.38
C THR A 47 -7.70 4.96 -9.53
N PHE A 48 -7.80 5.66 -8.40
CA PHE A 48 -6.65 5.82 -7.49
C PHE A 48 -6.27 4.48 -6.86
N PRO A 49 -4.97 4.16 -6.71
CA PRO A 49 -3.79 5.04 -6.78
C PRO A 49 -3.15 5.21 -8.17
N GLY A 50 -3.77 4.70 -9.23
CA GLY A 50 -3.19 4.54 -10.57
C GLY A 50 -2.72 3.11 -10.82
N ASP A 51 -2.76 2.67 -12.07
CA ASP A 51 -2.59 1.25 -12.42
C ASP A 51 -1.20 0.71 -12.08
N ARG A 52 -0.12 1.40 -12.42
CA ARG A 52 1.23 0.90 -12.10
C ARG A 52 1.47 0.80 -10.60
N LEU A 53 1.04 1.79 -9.82
CA LEU A 53 1.20 1.72 -8.37
C LEU A 53 0.30 0.64 -7.74
N PHE A 54 -0.90 0.44 -8.28
CA PHE A 54 -1.78 -0.63 -7.82
C PHE A 54 -1.22 -2.02 -8.12
N GLU A 55 -0.59 -2.21 -9.28
CA GLU A 55 0.13 -3.46 -9.60
C GLU A 55 1.29 -3.71 -8.63
N GLU A 56 2.07 -2.67 -8.29
CA GLU A 56 3.16 -2.77 -7.29
C GLU A 56 2.63 -3.18 -5.89
N PHE A 57 1.42 -2.77 -5.51
CA PHE A 57 0.82 -3.14 -4.23
C PHE A 57 0.55 -4.63 -4.08
N LYS A 58 0.39 -5.38 -5.18
CA LYS A 58 0.17 -6.84 -5.13
C LYS A 58 1.33 -7.60 -4.50
N GLU A 59 2.52 -7.03 -4.58
CA GLU A 59 3.75 -7.58 -3.99
C GLU A 59 3.96 -7.12 -2.53
N TRP A 60 3.07 -6.29 -1.98
CA TRP A 60 3.22 -5.74 -0.63
C TRP A 60 2.63 -6.68 0.42
N LYS A 61 3.24 -6.64 1.61
CA LYS A 61 2.79 -7.44 2.76
C LYS A 61 1.30 -7.20 3.03
N ASN A 62 0.57 -8.30 3.19
CA ASN A 62 -0.85 -8.34 3.54
C ASN A 62 -1.80 -7.67 2.52
N PHE A 63 -1.39 -7.51 1.26
CA PHE A 63 -2.31 -7.04 0.21
C PHE A 63 -3.49 -8.01 0.07
N HIS A 64 -4.70 -7.50 0.29
CA HIS A 64 -5.96 -8.25 0.30
C HIS A 64 -5.96 -9.48 1.22
N ARG A 65 -5.06 -9.55 2.19
CA ARG A 65 -5.03 -10.64 3.14
C ARG A 65 -6.27 -10.59 4.02
N GLU A 66 -6.94 -11.72 4.16
CA GLU A 66 -8.06 -11.86 5.09
C GLU A 66 -7.58 -12.03 6.53
N CYS A 67 -8.34 -11.36 7.38
CA CYS A 67 -8.27 -11.23 8.81
C CYS A 67 -9.72 -11.14 9.29
#